data_AF-A0A662CDI7-F1
#
_entry.id   AF-A0A662CDI7-F1
#
_cell.length_a   1.000
_cell.length_b   1.000
_cell.length_c   1.000
_cell.angle_alpha   90.00
_cell.angle_beta   90.00
_cell.angle_gamma   90.00
#
_symmetry.space_group_name_H-M   'P 1'
#
loop_
_entity.id
_entity.type
_entity.pdbx_description
1 polymer ?
#
loop_
_entity_poly.entity_id
_entity_poly.type
_entity_poly.pdbx_seq_one_letter_code
_entity_poly.pdbx_strand_id
1 'polypeptide(L)' 'MGARKRNRANQMKEERQNQYIAVLRNCPTSPRKMRLVTDMIKGVEVNKALDMLKFSSKEASR' A
#
# COMPACT_ATOMS: atom_id res chain seq x y z
N MET A 1 28.41 -6.86 10.69
CA MET A 1 27.15 -6.14 11.03
C MET A 1 27.10 -5.94 12.54
N GLY A 2 27.17 -4.70 13.04
CA GLY A 2 27.21 -4.43 14.48
C GLY A 2 25.88 -4.75 15.20
N ALA A 3 25.96 -4.99 16.51
CA ALA A 3 24.83 -5.36 17.38
C ALA A 3 23.61 -4.43 17.24
N ARG A 4 23.85 -3.10 17.09
CA ARG A 4 22.80 -2.10 16.86
C ARG A 4 21.90 -2.42 15.66
N LYS A 5 22.49 -2.85 14.53
CA LYS A 5 21.74 -3.11 13.30
C LYS A 5 20.90 -4.38 13.41
N ARG A 6 21.37 -5.38 14.17
CA ARG A 6 20.64 -6.63 14.44
C ARG A 6 19.43 -6.39 15.34
N ASN A 7 19.61 -5.66 16.45
CA ASN A 7 18.52 -5.36 17.38
C ASN A 7 17.41 -4.55 16.71
N ARG A 8 17.77 -3.54 15.90
CA ARG A 8 16.80 -2.75 15.14
C ARG A 8 16.05 -3.57 14.09
N ALA A 9 16.72 -4.52 13.43
CA ALA A 9 16.07 -5.42 12.47
C ALA A 9 15.06 -6.37 13.14
N ASN A 10 15.35 -6.83 14.36
CA ASN A 10 14.42 -7.67 15.13
C ASN A 10 13.17 -6.88 15.55
N GLN A 11 13.34 -5.67 16.09
CA GLN A 11 12.21 -4.78 16.42
C GLN A 11 11.31 -4.53 15.20
N MET A 12 11.89 -4.18 14.05
CA MET A 12 11.11 -3.97 12.82
C MET A 12 10.39 -5.24 12.33
N LYS A 13 10.99 -6.42 12.56
CA LYS A 13 10.33 -7.70 12.23
C LYS A 13 9.14 -7.95 13.15
N GLU A 14 9.28 -7.71 14.45
CA GLU A 14 8.20 -7.85 15.43
C GLU A 14 7.05 -6.89 15.14
N GLU A 15 7.35 -5.60 14.88
CA GLU A 15 6.34 -4.60 14.50
C GLU A 15 5.57 -4.99 13.24
N ARG A 16 6.26 -5.55 12.24
CA ARG A 16 5.65 -5.99 10.98
C ARG A 16 4.83 -7.28 11.10
N GLN A 17 5.00 -8.08 12.14
CA GLN A 17 4.18 -9.30 12.32
C GLN A 17 2.73 -8.95 12.64
N ASN A 18 2.50 -7.86 13.37
CA ASN A 18 1.16 -7.42 13.75
C ASN A 18 0.46 -6.60 12.65
N GLN A 19 1.21 -6.11 11.66
CA GLN A 19 0.69 -5.23 10.60
C GLN A 19 0.67 -5.96 9.26
N TYR A 20 -0.51 -6.06 8.65
CA TYR A 20 -0.67 -6.62 7.31
C TYR A 20 -0.43 -5.55 6.25
N ILE A 21 0.57 -5.77 5.39
CA ILE A 21 0.95 -4.82 4.33
C ILE A 21 1.05 -5.60 3.01
N ALA A 22 0.44 -5.08 1.96
CA ALA A 22 0.57 -5.58 0.59
C ALA A 22 1.25 -4.51 -0.29
N VAL A 23 2.15 -4.94 -1.19
CA VAL A 23 2.87 -4.04 -2.10
C VAL A 23 2.86 -4.62 -3.51
N LEU A 24 2.35 -3.87 -4.48
CA LEU A 24 2.44 -4.18 -5.90
C LEU A 24 3.67 -3.48 -6.50
N ARG A 25 4.60 -4.26 -7.06
CA ARG A 25 5.85 -3.76 -7.68
C ARG A 25 5.77 -3.97 -9.20
N ASN A 26 6.48 -3.11 -9.96
CA ASN A 26 6.58 -3.18 -11.42
C ASN A 26 5.23 -3.02 -12.16
N CYS A 27 4.36 -2.12 -11.69
CA CYS A 27 3.14 -1.77 -12.42
C CYS A 27 3.46 -1.00 -13.70
N PRO A 28 2.93 -1.39 -14.87
CA PRO A 28 3.11 -0.67 -16.12
C PRO A 28 2.19 0.55 -16.24
N THR A 29 2.09 1.36 -15.18
CA THR A 29 1.24 2.57 -15.13
C THR A 29 2.03 3.77 -14.61
N SER A 30 1.69 4.96 -15.11
CA SER A 30 2.41 6.17 -14.69
C SER A 30 2.12 6.49 -13.21
N PRO A 31 3.14 6.80 -12.38
CA PRO A 31 2.93 7.10 -10.96
C PRO A 31 1.93 8.23 -10.69
N ARG A 32 1.87 9.25 -11.55
CA ARG A 32 0.94 10.38 -11.38
C ARG A 32 -0.53 9.98 -11.54
N LYS A 33 -0.86 9.11 -12.49
CA LYS A 33 -2.24 8.61 -12.70
C LYS A 33 -2.70 7.75 -11.51
N MET A 34 -1.80 6.93 -10.96
CA MET A 34 -2.08 6.11 -9.77
C MET A 34 -2.33 6.97 -8.53
N ARG A 35 -1.55 8.06 -8.33
CA ARG A 35 -1.71 8.94 -7.16
C ARG A 35 -3.13 9.52 -7.03
N LEU A 36 -3.72 9.93 -8.15
CA LEU A 36 -5.10 10.43 -8.18
C LEU A 36 -6.10 9.40 -7.63
N VAL A 37 -5.91 8.12 -7.95
CA VAL A 37 -6.77 7.04 -7.45
C VAL A 37 -6.49 6.75 -5.97
N THR A 38 -5.22 6.73 -5.56
CA THR A 38 -4.86 6.47 -4.16
C THR A 38 -5.34 7.56 -3.20
N ASP A 39 -5.36 8.82 -3.66
CA ASP A 39 -5.83 9.93 -2.84
C ASP A 39 -7.35 9.88 -2.58
N MET A 40 -8.13 9.29 -3.50
CA MET A 40 -9.56 9.05 -3.29
C MET A 40 -9.86 7.99 -2.22
N ILE A 41 -9.00 6.98 -2.09
CA ILE A 41 -9.23 5.80 -1.25
C ILE A 41 -8.64 5.97 0.16
N LYS A 42 -7.69 6.89 0.33
CA LYS A 42 -6.99 7.10 1.59
C LYS A 42 -7.97 7.55 2.69
N GLY A 43 -8.08 6.77 3.76
CA GLY A 43 -8.94 7.07 4.92
C GLY A 43 -10.39 6.61 4.78
N VAL A 44 -10.74 5.94 3.68
CA VAL A 44 -12.07 5.37 3.45
C VAL A 44 -12.15 3.94 4.03
N GLU A 45 -13.33 3.55 4.50
CA GLU A 45 -13.60 2.16 4.94
C GLU A 45 -13.33 1.16 3.81
N VAL A 46 -12.85 -0.04 4.18
CA VAL A 46 -12.37 -1.06 3.24
C VAL A 46 -13.43 -1.43 2.20
N ASN A 47 -14.68 -1.66 2.60
CA ASN A 47 -15.75 -2.06 1.68
C ASN A 47 -16.07 -0.96 0.67
N LYS A 48 -16.18 0.30 1.13
CA LYS A 48 -16.42 1.45 0.26
C LYS A 48 -15.26 1.69 -0.71
N ALA A 49 -14.02 1.45 -0.27
CA ALA A 49 -12.85 1.54 -1.13
C ALA A 49 -12.87 0.50 -2.26
N LEU A 50 -13.30 -0.74 -1.96
CA LEU A 50 -13.44 -1.79 -2.96
C LEU A 50 -14.50 -1.43 -4.01
N ASP A 51 -15.65 -0.92 -3.57
CA ASP A 51 -16.72 -0.48 -4.47
C ASP A 51 -16.25 0.68 -5.36
N MET A 52 -15.57 1.66 -4.78
CA MET A 52 -15.04 2.81 -5.51
C MET A 52 -14.02 2.41 -6.58
N LEU A 53 -13.12 1.47 -6.26
CA LEU A 53 -12.17 0.92 -7.22
C LEU A 53 -12.88 0.16 -8.35
N LYS A 54 -13.92 -0.62 -8.02
CA LYS A 54 -14.64 -1.43 -9.00
C LYS A 54 -15.42 -0.60 -10.02
N PHE A 55 -16.03 0.50 -9.59
CA PHE A 55 -16.87 1.35 -10.44
C PHE A 55 -16.14 2.57 -11.01
N SER A 56 -14.86 2.73 -10.73
CA SER A 56 -14.05 3.83 -11.30
C SER A 56 -13.86 3.66 -12.81
N SER A 57 -13.96 4.78 -13.53
CA SER A 57 -13.68 4.85 -14.98
C SER A 57 -12.20 4.97 -15.31
N LYS A 58 -11.31 5.05 -14.32
CA LYS A 58 -9.87 5.20 -14.52
C LYS A 58 -9.24 3.83 -14.76
N GLU A 59 -8.40 3.74 -15.79
CA GLU A 59 -7.61 2.55 -16.08
C GLU A 59 -6.68 2.17 -14.91
N ALA A 60 -6.23 3.15 -14.12
CA ALA A 60 -5.43 2.94 -12.92
C ALA A 60 -6.20 2.27 -11.75
N SER A 61 -7.52 2.11 -11.88
CA SER A 61 -8.35 1.39 -10.90
C SER A 61 -8.61 -0.08 -11.29
N ARG A 62 -8.19 -0.50 -12.48
CA ARG A 62 -8.19 -1.89 -12.92
C ARG A 62 -6.89 -2.57 -12.55
#